data_AF-A0A316UN80-F1
#
_entry.id   AF-A0A316UN80-F1
#
_cell.length_a   1.000
_cell.length_b   1.000
_cell.length_c   1.000
_cell.angle_alpha   90.00
_cell.angle_beta   90.00
_cell.angle_gamma   90.00
#
_symmetry.space_group_name_H-M   'P 1'
#
loop_
_entity.id
_entity.type
_entity.pdbx_description
1 polymer ?
#
loop_
_entity_poly.entity_id
_entity_poly.type
_entity_poly.pdbx_seq_one_letter_code
_entity_poly.pdbx_strand_id
1 'polypeptide(L)' 'MTYRSHKRKVPKERQVAGWKAALNNPSTSSDGRWHARKMLLMKGHIGDALFTHASMGTRVRRVLGLRAKRSG' A
#
# COMPACT_ATOMS: atom_id res chain seq x y z
N MET A 1 20.86 -31.46 6.77
CA MET A 1 20.28 -30.10 6.66
C MET A 1 18.80 -30.18 6.99
N THR A 2 18.38 -29.76 8.19
CA THR A 2 16.97 -29.72 8.58
C THR A 2 16.43 -28.31 8.36
N TYR A 3 15.46 -28.16 7.47
CA TYR A 3 14.81 -26.87 7.22
C TYR A 3 13.95 -26.50 8.43
N ARG A 4 14.44 -25.57 9.26
CA ARG A 4 13.68 -25.02 10.38
C ARG A 4 12.62 -24.08 9.79
N SER A 5 11.40 -24.59 9.66
CA SER A 5 10.25 -23.80 9.24
C SER A 5 10.01 -22.66 10.24
N HIS A 6 10.59 -21.49 9.95
CA HIS A 6 10.30 -20.28 10.69
C HIS A 6 8.86 -19.88 10.33
N LYS A 7 7.90 -20.23 11.20
CA LYS A 7 6.55 -19.67 11.18
C LYS A 7 6.67 -18.15 11.31
N ARG A 8 6.81 -17.44 10.18
CA ARG A 8 6.83 -15.98 10.14
C ARG A 8 5.46 -15.52 10.61
N LYS A 9 5.34 -15.12 11.88
CA LYS A 9 4.22 -14.29 12.33
C LYS A 9 4.29 -13.02 11.51
N VAL A 10 3.43 -12.89 10.50
CA VAL A 10 3.36 -11.68 9.69
C VAL A 10 2.87 -10.60 10.66
N PRO A 11 3.70 -9.61 11.02
CA PRO A 11 3.26 -8.56 11.92
C PRO A 11 2.04 -7.84 11.31
N LYS A 12 1.09 -7.41 12.14
CA LYS A 12 -0.17 -6.79 11.68
C LYS A 12 0.08 -5.59 10.77
N GLU A 13 1.22 -4.90 10.91
CA GLU A 13 1.65 -3.81 10.03
C GLU A 13 1.92 -4.29 8.58
N ARG A 14 2.44 -5.50 8.38
CA ARG A 14 2.71 -6.03 7.02
C ARG A 14 1.44 -6.31 6.23
N GLN A 15 0.33 -6.64 6.90
CA GLN A 15 -0.97 -6.79 6.23
C GLN A 15 -1.46 -5.46 5.66
N VAL A 16 -1.31 -4.37 6.42
CA VAL A 16 -1.66 -3.00 5.97
C VAL A 16 -0.81 -2.61 4.77
N ALA A 17 0.49 -2.88 4.81
CA ALA A 17 1.38 -2.63 3.67
C ALA A 17 0.96 -3.43 2.42
N GLY A 18 0.53 -4.69 2.58
CA GLY A 18 0.01 -5.52 1.49
C GLY A 18 -1.25 -4.94 0.85
N TRP A 19 -2.21 -4.47 1.65
CA TRP A 19 -3.42 -3.83 1.13
C TRP A 19 -3.12 -2.50 0.42
N LYS A 20 -2.21 -1.69 0.96
CA LYS A 20 -1.73 -0.47 0.28
C LYS A 20 -1.06 -0.76 -1.06
N ALA A 21 -0.31 -1.86 -1.15
CA ALA A 21 0.30 -2.30 -2.40
C ALA A 21 -0.76 -2.77 -3.41
N ALA A 22 -1.75 -3.55 -2.96
CA ALA A 22 -2.86 -4.02 -3.81
C ALA A 22 -3.64 -2.85 -4.42
N LEU A 23 -3.82 -1.75 -3.68
CA LEU A 23 -4.48 -0.55 -4.17
C LEU A 23 -3.67 0.25 -5.20
N ASN A 24 -2.33 0.15 -5.18
CA ASN A 24 -1.43 0.82 -6.11
C ASN A 24 -1.08 -0.03 -7.34
N ASN A 25 -1.27 -1.35 -7.27
CA ASN A 25 -0.92 -2.25 -8.36
C ASN A 25 -2.02 -2.25 -9.43
N PRO A 26 -1.74 -1.77 -10.67
CA PRO A 26 -2.72 -1.68 -11.75
C PRO A 26 -3.27 -3.05 -12.17
N SER A 27 -2.50 -4.12 -11.96
CA SER A 27 -2.91 -5.49 -12.29
C SER A 27 -3.86 -6.11 -11.26
N THR A 28 -4.18 -5.40 -10.17
CA THR A 28 -5.11 -5.91 -9.16
C THR A 28 -6.55 -5.75 -9.64
N SER A 29 -7.33 -6.82 -9.53
CA SER A 29 -8.75 -6.82 -9.87
C SER A 29 -9.52 -5.73 -9.11
N SER A 30 -10.67 -5.32 -9.66
CA SER A 30 -11.59 -4.37 -9.02
C SER A 30 -11.99 -4.84 -7.61
N ASP A 31 -12.36 -6.11 -7.48
CA ASP A 31 -12.79 -6.70 -6.22
C ASP A 31 -11.65 -6.79 -5.20
N GLY A 32 -10.43 -7.15 -5.65
CA GLY A 32 -9.25 -7.18 -4.80
C GLY A 32 -8.93 -5.79 -4.22
N ARG A 33 -9.08 -4.74 -5.03
CA ARG A 33 -8.93 -3.36 -4.58
C ARG A 33 -10.04 -2.96 -3.62
N TRP A 34 -11.29 -3.30 -3.88
CA TRP A 34 -12.39 -3.01 -2.96
C TRP A 34 -12.19 -3.66 -1.59
N HIS A 35 -11.79 -4.94 -1.58
CA HIS A 35 -11.47 -5.67 -0.37
C HIS A 35 -10.33 -5.01 0.41
N ALA A 36 -9.25 -4.63 -0.28
CA ALA A 36 -8.12 -3.93 0.35
C ALA A 36 -8.54 -2.59 0.98
N ARG A 37 -9.44 -1.82 0.35
CA ARG A 37 -10.00 -0.58 0.93
C ARG A 37 -10.77 -0.86 2.21
N LYS A 38 -11.66 -1.86 2.21
CA LYS A 38 -12.43 -2.25 3.39
C LYS A 38 -11.53 -2.67 4.54
N MET A 39 -10.50 -3.46 4.26
CA MET A 39 -9.56 -3.90 5.29
C MET A 39 -8.75 -2.74 5.88
N LEU A 40 -8.34 -1.77 5.06
CA LEU A 40 -7.68 -0.56 5.55
C LEU A 40 -8.61 0.30 6.42
N LEU A 41 -9.86 0.50 6.01
CA LEU A 41 -10.89 1.20 6.80
C LEU A 41 -11.10 0.53 8.16
N MET A 42 -11.29 -0.79 8.17
CA MET A 42 -11.51 -1.58 9.40
C MET A 42 -10.30 -1.55 10.34
N LYS A 43 -9.09 -1.36 9.80
CA LYS A 43 -7.85 -1.22 10.58
C LYS A 43 -7.63 0.22 11.08
N GLY A 44 -8.52 1.18 10.76
CA GLY A 44 -8.39 2.60 11.11
C GLY A 44 -7.55 3.43 10.13
N HIS A 45 -7.10 2.84 9.02
CA HIS A 45 -6.28 3.50 8.00
C HIS A 45 -7.16 4.20 6.94
N ILE A 46 -7.98 5.16 7.38
CA ILE A 46 -8.93 5.88 6.52
C ILE A 46 -8.19 6.69 5.44
N GLY A 47 -7.10 7.37 5.82
CA GLY A 47 -6.29 8.17 4.90
C GLY A 47 -5.66 7.32 3.79
N ASP A 48 -5.15 6.13 4.14
CA ASP A 48 -4.62 5.21 3.13
C ASP A 48 -5.75 4.66 2.25
N ALA A 49 -6.88 4.22 2.81
CA ALA A 49 -7.98 3.64 2.04
C ALA A 49 -8.58 4.59 0.99
N LEU A 50 -8.68 5.88 1.32
CA LEU A 50 -9.30 6.91 0.48
C LEU A 50 -8.29 7.62 -0.43
N PHE A 51 -7.06 7.83 0.03
CA PHE A 51 -6.03 8.60 -0.69
C PHE A 51 -4.83 7.76 -1.16
N THR A 52 -4.99 6.45 -1.38
CA THR A 52 -3.87 5.58 -1.84
C THR A 52 -3.25 6.04 -3.16
N HIS A 53 -4.01 6.72 -4.02
CA HIS A 53 -3.39 7.39 -5.16
C HIS A 53 -2.44 8.45 -4.60
N ALA A 54 -1.12 8.21 -4.69
CA ALA A 54 -0.07 9.17 -4.36
C ALA A 54 -0.63 10.55 -4.64
N SER A 55 -0.85 11.33 -3.56
CA SER A 55 -1.77 12.47 -3.50
C SER A 55 -1.80 13.24 -4.82
N MET A 56 -2.90 13.89 -5.21
CA MET A 56 -2.88 14.73 -6.41
C MET A 56 -1.61 15.60 -6.51
N GLY A 57 -1.12 16.11 -5.36
CA GLY A 57 0.18 16.79 -5.26
C GLY A 57 1.43 15.98 -5.68
N THR A 58 1.49 14.67 -5.41
CA THR A 58 2.57 13.77 -5.86
C THR A 58 2.49 13.48 -7.36
N ARG A 59 1.27 13.35 -7.91
CA ARG A 59 1.07 13.14 -9.35
C ARG A 59 1.36 14.42 -10.12
N VAL A 60 0.87 15.55 -9.62
CA VAL A 60 1.15 16.90 -10.14
C VAL A 60 2.65 17.19 -10.09
N ARG A 61 3.34 16.92 -8.98
CA ARG A 61 4.82 17.05 -8.93
C ARG A 61 5.52 16.20 -9.98
N ARG A 62 5.09 14.95 -10.19
CA ARG A 62 5.67 14.08 -11.21
C ARG A 62 5.44 14.61 -12.64
N VAL A 63 4.24 15.09 -12.94
CA VAL A 63 3.90 15.69 -14.24
C VAL A 63 4.68 16.99 -14.46
N LEU A 64 4.90 17.78 -13.41
CA LEU A 64 5.70 19.01 -13.44
C LEU A 64 7.23 18.77 -13.34
N GLY A 65 7.70 17.52 -13.43
CA GLY A 65 9.13 17.20 -13.35
C GLY A 65 9.79 17.42 -11.97
N LEU A 66 9.01 17.76 -10.94
CA LEU A 66 9.46 17.97 -9.57
C LEU A 66 9.67 16.61 -8.89
N ARG A 67 10.82 15.98 -9.17
CA ARG A 67 11.25 14.74 -8.50
C ARG A 67 11.60 15.06 -7.04
N ALA A 68 10.94 14.39 -6.10
CA ALA A 68 11.27 14.51 -4.68
C ALA A 68 12.75 14.19 -4.46
N LYS A 69 13.53 15.18 -4.00
CA LYS A 69 14.93 15.02 -3.60
C LYS A 69 14.95 14.01 -2.45
N ARG A 70 15.51 12.82 -2.67
CA ARG A 70 15.85 11.91 -1.57
C ARG A 70 16.92 12.64 -0.75
N SER A 71 16.56 13.10 0.43
CA SER A 71 17.55 13.46 1.45
C SER A 71 18.25 12.15 1.85
N GLY A 72 19.58 12.15 1.75
CA GLY A 72 20.44 11.02 2.09
C GLY A 72 20.41 10.70 3.57
#